data_AF-A0A261VNN2-F1
#
_entry.id   AF-A0A261VNN2-F1
#
_cell.length_a   1.000
_cell.length_b   1.000
_cell.length_c   1.000
_cell.angle_alpha   90.00
_cell.angle_beta   90.00
_cell.angle_gamma   90.00
#
_symmetry.space_group_name_H-M   'P 1'
#
loop_
_entity.id
_entity.type
_entity.pdbx_description
1 polymer ?
#
loop_
_entity_poly.entity_id
_entity_poly.type
_entity_poly.pdbx_seq_one_letter_code
_entity_poly.pdbx_strand_id
1 'polypeptide(L)' 'MRNALAQLGDVFRQPQPVDPLPNYIHLADALFFTTDGEPISLQPTLWRGRLAEVDGFVLGRLQPQ' A
#
# COMPACT_ATOMS: atom_id res chain seq x y z
N MET A 1 11.23 6.18 14.24
CA MET A 1 10.26 5.79 13.21
C MET A 1 10.01 6.88 12.14
N ARG A 2 9.79 8.16 12.50
CA ARG A 2 9.56 9.27 11.54
C ARG A 2 10.64 9.39 10.43
N ASN A 3 11.92 9.29 10.78
CA ASN A 3 13.01 9.42 9.80
C ASN A 3 13.05 8.27 8.77
N ALA A 4 12.62 7.07 9.15
CA ALA A 4 12.64 5.90 8.26
C ALA A 4 11.59 6.03 7.13
N LEU A 5 10.40 6.54 7.47
CA LEU A 5 9.35 6.80 6.48
C LEU A 5 9.73 7.93 5.51
N ALA A 6 10.38 8.98 6.02
CA ALA A 6 10.89 10.07 5.20
C ALA A 6 11.93 9.60 4.16
N GLN A 7 12.87 8.74 4.57
CA GLN A 7 13.89 8.16 3.68
C GLN A 7 13.29 7.28 2.57
N LEU A 8 12.15 6.62 2.83
CA LEU A 8 11.47 5.81 1.81
C LEU A 8 10.91 6.68 0.66
N GLY A 9 10.54 7.93 0.96
CA GLY A 9 10.09 8.90 -0.03
C GLY A 9 11.20 9.40 -0.97
N ASP A 10 12.47 9.24 -0.60
CA ASP A 10 13.61 9.73 -1.39
C ASP A 10 13.79 8.94 -2.70
N VAL A 11 13.31 7.69 -2.75
CA VAL A 11 13.33 6.82 -3.95
C VAL A 11 12.56 7.46 -5.12
N PHE A 12 11.50 8.23 -4.82
CA PHE A 12 10.70 8.91 -5.84
C PHE A 12 11.32 10.24 -6.31
N ARG A 13 12.37 10.74 -5.65
CA ARG A 13 13.10 11.95 -6.11
C ARG A 13 14.13 11.64 -7.20
N GLN A 14 14.39 10.35 -7.44
CA GLN A 14 15.29 9.92 -8.51
C GLN A 14 14.56 9.97 -9.87
N PRO A 15 15.26 10.31 -10.96
CA PRO A 15 14.69 10.26 -12.30
C PRO A 15 14.14 8.86 -12.57
N GLN A 16 12.84 8.78 -12.86
CA GLN A 16 12.21 7.51 -13.22
C GLN A 16 12.48 7.20 -14.70
N PRO A 17 12.51 5.92 -15.11
CA PRO A 17 12.54 5.55 -16.51
C PRO A 17 11.37 6.17 -17.27
N VAL A 18 11.54 6.44 -18.57
CA VAL A 18 10.47 6.99 -19.43
C VAL A 18 9.23 6.09 -19.44
N ASP A 19 9.44 4.77 -19.31
CA ASP A 19 8.42 3.75 -19.11
C ASP A 19 8.65 3.07 -17.75
N PRO A 20 8.08 3.59 -16.65
CA PRO A 20 8.26 2.98 -15.34
C PRO A 20 7.56 1.61 -15.32
N LEU A 21 8.27 0.60 -14.80
CA LEU A 21 7.62 -0.67 -14.49
C LEU A 21 6.52 -0.45 -13.45
N PRO A 22 5.39 -1.15 -13.54
CA PRO A 22 4.32 -1.00 -12.59
C PRO A 22 4.77 -1.40 -11.19
N ASN A 23 4.49 -0.53 -10.22
CA ASN A 23 4.69 -0.85 -8.82
C ASN A 23 3.53 -1.72 -8.33
N TYR A 24 3.84 -2.67 -7.44
CA TYR A 24 2.84 -3.54 -6.84
C TYR A 24 2.88 -3.44 -5.33
N ILE A 25 1.71 -3.33 -4.71
CA ILE A 25 1.56 -3.54 -3.27
C ILE A 25 1.23 -5.01 -3.05
N HIS A 26 1.95 -5.61 -2.11
CA HIS A 26 1.67 -6.95 -1.63
C HIS A 26 1.22 -6.85 -0.18
N LEU A 27 0.03 -7.38 0.10
CA LEU A 27 -0.48 -7.49 1.47
C LEU A 27 -0.55 -8.97 1.83
N ALA A 28 0.00 -9.29 3.00
CA ALA A 28 -0.27 -10.53 3.69
C ALA A 28 -1.47 -10.33 4.61
N ASP A 29 -2.20 -11.42 4.86
CA ASP A 29 -3.33 -11.46 5.77
C ASP A 29 -4.45 -10.46 5.48
N ALA A 30 -4.70 -10.17 4.19
CA ALA A 30 -5.76 -9.27 3.77
C ALA A 30 -7.15 -9.90 4.00
N LEU A 31 -8.10 -9.07 4.44
CA LEU A 31 -9.52 -9.40 4.60
C LEU A 31 -10.32 -8.64 3.55
N PHE A 32 -11.25 -9.31 2.89
CA PHE A 32 -12.11 -8.74 1.86
C PHE A 32 -13.56 -8.77 2.32
N PHE A 33 -14.31 -7.73 1.99
CA PHE A 33 -15.70 -7.57 2.38
C PHE A 33 -16.54 -7.20 1.16
N THR A 34 -17.82 -7.59 1.16
CA THR A 34 -18.81 -7.12 0.19
C THR A 34 -19.16 -5.65 0.46
N THR A 35 -19.93 -5.03 -0.44
CA THR A 35 -20.44 -3.66 -0.24
C THR A 35 -21.32 -3.52 1.00
N ASP A 36 -21.92 -4.61 1.45
CA ASP A 36 -22.77 -4.66 2.63
C ASP A 36 -21.98 -4.95 3.92
N GLY A 37 -20.66 -5.11 3.80
CA GLY A 37 -19.75 -5.32 4.94
C GLY A 37 -19.57 -6.78 5.35
N GLU A 38 -20.12 -7.73 4.61
CA GLU A 38 -19.96 -9.16 4.90
C GLU A 38 -18.60 -9.67 4.40
N PRO A 39 -17.86 -10.46 5.20
CA PRO A 39 -16.54 -10.96 4.80
C PRO A 39 -16.66 -11.97 3.64
N ILE A 40 -15.90 -11.74 2.57
CA ILE A 40 -15.80 -12.65 1.42
C ILE A 40 -15.01 -13.91 1.80
N SER A 41 -14.01 -13.77 2.68
CA SER A 41 -13.23 -14.86 3.25
C SER A 41 -12.93 -14.56 4.71
N LEU A 42 -13.05 -15.59 5.55
CA LEU A 42 -12.63 -15.54 6.96
C LEU A 42 -11.16 -15.95 7.15
N GLN A 43 -10.52 -16.42 6.08
CA GLN A 43 -9.11 -16.79 6.10
C GLN A 43 -8.24 -15.64 5.60
N PRO A 44 -7.09 -15.39 6.25
CA PRO A 44 -6.12 -14.41 5.78
C PRO A 44 -5.70 -14.73 4.34
N THR A 45 -5.82 -13.75 3.44
CA THR A 45 -5.59 -13.96 2.00
C THR A 45 -4.46 -13.07 1.49
N LEU A 46 -3.67 -13.59 0.54
CA LEU A 46 -2.66 -12.77 -0.15
C LEU A 46 -3.34 -11.84 -1.16
N TRP A 47 -2.93 -10.58 -1.16
CA TRP A 47 -3.39 -9.61 -2.14
C TRP A 47 -2.24 -8.96 -2.89
N ARG A 48 -2.41 -8.76 -4.19
CA ARG A 48 -1.52 -7.98 -5.03
C ARG A 48 -2.30 -6.95 -5.83
N GLY A 49 -2.06 -5.67 -5.57
CA GLY A 49 -2.61 -4.55 -6.34
C GLY A 49 -1.56 -3.90 -7.22
N ARG A 50 -1.94 -3.52 -8.46
CA ARG A 50 -1.11 -2.69 -9.33
C ARG A 50 -1.35 -1.22 -8.96
N LEU A 51 -0.28 -0.51 -8.62
CA LEU A 51 -0.31 0.95 -8.53
C LEU A 51 -0.09 1.53 -9.92
N ALA A 52 -1.13 2.14 -10.48
CA ALA A 52 -1.02 2.96 -11.70
C ALA A 52 -0.50 4.36 -11.35
N GLU A 53 -0.98 4.93 -10.25
CA GLU A 53 -0.51 6.17 -9.64
C GLU A 53 -0.83 6.15 -8.14
N VAL A 54 -0.15 6.99 -7.36
CA VAL A 54 -0.50 7.27 -5.97
C VAL A 54 -1.00 8.72 -5.95
N ASP A 55 -2.32 8.93 -5.94
CA ASP A 55 -2.93 10.27 -5.82
C ASP A 55 -2.91 10.80 -4.35
N GLY A 56 -1.87 10.41 -3.61
CA GLY A 56 -1.74 10.60 -2.17
C GLY A 56 -2.18 9.37 -1.35
N PHE A 57 -1.52 9.15 -0.23
CA PHE A 57 -1.92 8.17 0.77
C PHE A 57 -2.05 8.83 2.13
N VAL A 58 -3.03 8.39 2.93
CA VAL A 58 -3.16 8.77 4.33
C VAL A 58 -2.75 7.57 5.17
N LEU A 59 -1.55 7.62 5.75
CA LEU A 59 -1.25 6.76 6.89
C LEU A 59 -2.08 7.30 8.06
N GLY A 60 -3.04 6.52 8.54
CA GLY A 60 -3.79 6.82 9.75
C GLY A 60 -2.86 7.03 10.96
N ARG A 61 -3.44 7.39 12.11
CA ARG A 61 -2.67 7.59 13.36
C ARG A 61 -1.89 6.32 13.72
N LEU A 62 -0.59 6.32 13.46
CA LEU A 62 0.37 5.41 14.09
C LEU A 62 0.48 5.82 15.56
N GLN A 63 -0.45 5.37 16.39
CA GLN A 63 -0.30 5.51 17.83
C GLN A 63 0.52 4.33 18.36
N PRO A 64 1.67 4.60 19.00
CA PRO A 64 2.17 3.66 19.99
C PRO A 64 1.20 3.67 21.18
N GLN A 65 0.81 2.48 21.63
CA GLN A 65 0.32 2.31 22.99
C GLN A 65 1.52 2.32 23.94
#